data_AF-I7M163-F1
#
_entry.id   AF-I7M163-F1
#
_cell.length_a   1.000
_cell.length_b   1.000
_cell.length_c   1.000
_cell.angle_alpha   90.00
_cell.angle_beta   90.00
_cell.angle_gamma   90.00
#
_symmetry.space_group_name_H-M   'P 1'
#
loop_
_entity.id
_entity.type
_entity.pdbx_description
1 polymer ?
#
loop_
_entity_poly.entity_id
_entity_poly.type
_entity_poly.pdbx_seq_one_letter_code
_entity_poly.pdbx_strand_id
1 'polypeptide(L)'
;MIESSVLLESELQNKWDGSEIRFSIGAKTNPVNSKQHVLQQKRSFIEDEGTGSETSEEISHNEIPETWLPSSWRSYPALQQPVYENTNLLSQQLQMINEMPSIVSVNEIESLQADLRQVETGSAFFIQMGDCAERFAEMNNSFMEKKIKAITAASRIFANMLNKKCVKIGRIAGQFAKPRSQEFEKLPDGTLQYNYRGDNVNSLESRKPDPLRLSQGYFHSVAAMNFIRAQQKHIMHNKLNIQQLLEEKSYPQKQQISAEQQQKLNDNQIEAIENVNLNNDDLYISHEGLLLNYEEAMTKKYNNKYYNTSTHLLWMGERTRQLDGAHVNFFSGIQNPIAVKVGPTTDGKILKQLVNKLNPQNLQGRLIIICRMGNKNISNVLPTLVQAKKEYNLNFIWSCDPMHGNTFSTNENIKTRSVKDILEELTKFATILHENKENIGGIHLETSPNQVTECLGLEIEDQDLNICYTSACDPRLNISQTLYITYQFALLLQSLYNKKNTGYTPELDN
;
A
#
# COMPACT_ATOMS: atom_id res chain seq x y z
N MET A 1 40.25 -38.44 1.78
CA MET A 1 40.67 -39.74 1.20
C MET A 1 39.37 -40.43 0.80
N ILE A 2 38.80 -40.09 -0.36
CA ILE A 2 39.01 -40.76 -1.67
C ILE A 2 38.69 -42.25 -1.48
N GLU A 3 37.51 -42.75 -1.83
CA GLU A 3 37.10 -43.04 -3.22
C GLU A 3 35.61 -43.46 -3.22
N SER A 4 34.78 -42.86 -4.10
CA SER A 4 33.60 -43.50 -4.73
C SER A 4 32.83 -42.47 -5.55
N SER A 5 33.31 -42.21 -6.77
CA SER A 5 32.55 -41.50 -7.82
C SER A 5 33.17 -41.75 -9.19
N VAL A 6 32.93 -42.94 -9.74
CA VAL A 6 33.06 -43.18 -11.19
C VAL A 6 32.02 -44.24 -11.57
N LEU A 7 31.12 -43.88 -12.47
CA LEU A 7 30.32 -44.70 -13.39
C LEU A 7 28.87 -44.15 -13.50
N LEU A 8 28.70 -43.10 -14.30
CA LEU A 8 27.50 -42.82 -15.10
C LEU A 8 27.73 -41.56 -15.96
N GLU A 9 28.72 -41.64 -16.85
CA GLU A 9 28.87 -40.72 -17.99
C GLU A 9 29.23 -41.56 -19.22
N SER A 10 28.23 -42.11 -19.92
CA SER A 10 28.46 -42.67 -21.27
C SER A 10 27.19 -42.89 -22.12
N GLU A 11 26.14 -42.09 -21.96
CA GLU A 11 25.03 -42.08 -22.92
C GLU A 11 24.58 -40.64 -23.17
N LEU A 12 24.31 -40.31 -24.44
CA LEU A 12 23.95 -38.99 -25.00
C LEU A 12 25.10 -38.15 -25.56
N GLN A 13 25.93 -38.77 -26.39
CA GLN A 13 26.61 -38.08 -27.50
C GLN A 13 26.12 -38.69 -28.81
N ASN A 14 25.18 -38.02 -29.49
CA ASN A 14 25.02 -37.95 -30.95
C ASN A 14 23.59 -37.56 -31.34
N LYS A 15 23.49 -36.39 -31.99
CA LYS A 15 22.49 -35.93 -33.00
C LYS A 15 22.06 -34.49 -32.74
N TRP A 16 22.91 -33.54 -33.13
CA TRP A 16 22.45 -32.23 -33.58
C TRP A 16 23.17 -31.95 -34.89
N ASP A 17 22.45 -32.15 -36.00
CA ASP A 17 22.92 -31.74 -37.32
C ASP A 17 22.81 -30.22 -37.45
N GLY A 18 23.83 -29.64 -38.07
CA GLY A 18 23.86 -28.25 -38.44
C GLY A 18 23.12 -28.06 -39.76
N SER A 19 21.99 -27.36 -39.69
CA SER A 19 21.41 -26.69 -40.85
C SER A 19 21.23 -25.21 -40.54
N GLU A 20 21.70 -24.40 -41.49
CA GLU A 20 21.89 -22.96 -41.43
C GLU A 20 20.58 -22.20 -41.17
N ILE A 21 20.55 -21.34 -40.15
CA ILE A 21 19.58 -20.25 -40.05
C ILE A 21 20.32 -18.94 -40.26
N ARG A 22 20.21 -18.42 -41.49
CA ARG A 22 20.67 -17.08 -41.88
C ARG A 22 19.73 -16.03 -41.27
N PHE A 23 20.21 -15.23 -40.32
CA PHE A 23 19.54 -13.99 -39.91
C PHE A 23 20.01 -12.83 -40.81
N SER A 24 19.09 -12.36 -41.67
CA SER A 24 19.26 -11.15 -42.46
C SER A 24 19.02 -9.89 -41.60
N ILE A 25 20.08 -9.14 -41.32
CA ILE A 25 20.02 -7.81 -40.70
C ILE A 25 19.74 -6.79 -41.81
N GLY A 26 18.49 -6.34 -41.91
CA GLY A 26 18.08 -5.26 -42.79
C GLY A 26 18.14 -3.91 -42.08
N ALA A 27 19.31 -3.26 -42.12
CA ALA A 27 19.44 -1.85 -41.75
C ALA A 27 18.95 -0.98 -42.93
N LYS A 28 17.87 -0.22 -42.73
CA LYS A 28 17.50 0.90 -43.61
C LYS A 28 17.61 2.19 -42.81
N THR A 29 18.68 2.92 -43.06
CA THR A 29 18.87 4.33 -42.73
C THR A 29 18.13 5.18 -43.76
N ASN A 30 17.37 6.18 -43.31
CA ASN A 30 16.89 7.29 -44.14
C ASN A 30 17.34 8.60 -43.49
N PRO A 31 17.91 9.55 -44.26
CA PRO A 31 18.41 10.81 -43.72
C PRO A 31 17.29 11.87 -43.74
N VAL A 32 17.18 12.67 -42.68
CA VAL A 32 16.43 13.94 -42.73
C VAL A 32 17.27 15.06 -42.13
N ASN A 33 17.47 16.07 -42.96
CA ASN A 33 18.10 17.36 -42.74
C ASN A 33 17.64 18.07 -41.46
N SER A 34 18.59 18.58 -40.66
CA SER A 34 18.34 19.68 -39.73
C SER A 34 19.27 20.86 -40.08
N LYS A 35 18.65 21.89 -40.68
CA LYS A 35 19.28 23.21 -40.83
C LYS A 35 19.21 23.93 -39.50
N GLN A 36 20.36 24.36 -39.01
CA GLN A 36 20.52 25.29 -37.90
C GLN A 36 19.95 26.66 -38.29
N HIS A 37 19.07 27.22 -37.44
CA HIS A 37 18.81 28.65 -37.41
C HIS A 37 19.19 29.18 -36.04
N VAL A 38 20.28 29.96 -36.02
CA VAL A 38 20.72 30.80 -34.93
C VAL A 38 19.94 32.11 -35.04
N LEU A 39 19.21 32.50 -34.00
CA LEU A 39 18.69 33.85 -33.84
C LEU A 39 19.07 34.36 -32.44
N GLN A 40 20.03 35.29 -32.44
CA GLN A 40 20.42 36.12 -31.31
C GLN A 40 19.27 37.08 -30.98
N GLN A 41 18.81 37.08 -29.72
CA GLN A 41 17.99 38.17 -29.19
C GLN A 41 18.89 39.20 -28.49
N LYS A 42 18.86 40.42 -29.02
CA LYS A 42 19.38 41.63 -28.38
C LYS A 42 18.52 41.98 -27.16
N ARG A 43 19.14 42.15 -26.00
CA ARG A 43 18.56 42.89 -24.86
C ARG A 43 18.81 44.39 -25.07
N SER A 44 17.75 45.19 -25.09
CA SER A 44 17.80 46.64 -24.97
C SER A 44 17.54 47.03 -23.52
N PHE A 45 18.46 47.84 -22.99
CA PHE A 45 18.35 48.57 -21.73
C PHE A 45 17.34 49.72 -21.87
N ILE A 46 16.51 49.92 -20.83
CA ILE A 46 15.95 51.23 -20.46
C ILE A 46 15.96 51.28 -18.92
N GLU A 47 16.79 52.17 -18.38
CA GLU A 47 16.58 52.81 -17.08
C GLU A 47 15.58 53.97 -17.31
N ASP A 48 14.60 54.20 -16.44
CA ASP A 48 14.64 55.40 -15.58
C ASP A 48 13.48 55.52 -14.58
N GLU A 49 13.85 56.19 -13.47
CA GLU A 49 13.12 56.98 -12.47
C GLU A 49 11.90 56.44 -11.69
N GLY A 50 11.99 56.58 -10.37
CA GLY A 50 10.92 56.31 -9.42
C GLY A 50 10.25 57.57 -8.86
N THR A 51 9.04 57.39 -8.33
CA THR A 51 8.41 58.25 -7.32
C THR A 51 7.32 57.47 -6.56
N GLY A 52 7.33 57.57 -5.23
CA GLY A 52 6.11 57.78 -4.41
C GLY A 52 5.19 56.59 -4.08
N SER A 53 5.25 56.16 -2.82
CA SER A 53 4.16 55.70 -1.92
C SER A 53 2.96 54.92 -2.48
N GLU A 54 2.73 53.72 -1.95
CA GLU A 54 1.66 53.44 -0.98
C GLU A 54 1.71 51.97 -0.54
N THR A 55 1.46 51.76 0.75
CA THR A 55 1.39 50.45 1.40
C THR A 55 0.16 49.68 0.93
N SER A 56 0.38 48.58 0.22
CA SER A 56 -0.61 47.51 0.07
C SER A 56 0.03 46.19 0.49
N GLU A 57 -0.48 45.60 1.57
CA GLU A 57 -0.20 44.23 1.97
C GLU A 57 -0.64 43.29 0.83
N GLU A 58 0.30 42.92 -0.03
CA GLU A 58 0.12 41.84 -0.98
C GLU A 58 0.15 40.51 -0.22
N ILE A 59 -1.01 39.85 -0.22
CA ILE A 59 -1.20 38.47 0.18
C ILE A 59 -0.18 37.63 -0.59
N SER A 60 0.82 37.11 0.14
CA SER A 60 1.81 36.20 -0.43
C SER A 60 1.09 34.96 -0.96
N HIS A 61 0.92 34.88 -2.28
CA HIS A 61 0.65 33.63 -2.94
C HIS A 61 1.75 32.65 -2.50
N ASN A 62 1.34 31.51 -1.93
CA ASN A 62 2.26 30.42 -1.59
C ASN A 62 3.04 30.02 -2.86
N GLU A 63 4.24 30.57 -2.99
CA GLU A 63 5.20 30.16 -4.00
C GLU A 63 5.55 28.70 -3.71
N ILE A 64 5.32 27.84 -4.71
CA ILE A 64 5.93 26.51 -4.75
C ILE A 64 7.44 26.75 -4.66
N PRO A 65 8.18 26.10 -3.73
CA PRO A 65 9.61 26.35 -3.58
C PRO A 65 10.33 26.19 -4.91
N GLU A 66 11.38 26.99 -5.12
CA GLU A 66 12.38 26.81 -6.18
C GLU A 66 12.57 25.32 -6.49
N THR A 67 12.03 24.91 -7.65
CA THR A 67 11.97 23.56 -8.22
C THR A 67 12.19 22.40 -7.24
N TRP A 68 11.11 21.81 -6.70
CA TRP A 68 11.17 20.54 -5.97
C TRP A 68 12.00 19.49 -6.75
N LEU A 69 12.93 18.87 -6.05
CA LEU A 69 13.72 17.71 -6.50
C LEU A 69 13.47 16.50 -5.59
N PRO A 70 13.69 15.26 -6.06
CA PRO A 70 13.58 14.07 -5.22
C PRO A 70 14.44 14.08 -3.96
N SER A 71 15.52 14.86 -3.92
CA SER A 71 16.42 15.01 -2.78
C SER A 71 16.02 16.11 -1.79
N SER A 72 15.01 16.94 -2.10
CA SER A 72 14.62 18.11 -1.30
C SER A 72 14.24 17.77 0.14
N TRP A 73 13.75 16.54 0.37
CA TRP A 73 13.35 16.07 1.70
C TRP A 73 14.51 16.07 2.70
N ARG A 74 15.76 15.99 2.23
CA ARG A 74 16.97 15.96 3.08
C ARG A 74 17.15 17.25 3.89
N SER A 75 16.53 18.35 3.44
CA SER A 75 16.53 19.64 4.14
C SER A 75 15.48 19.75 5.23
N TYR A 76 14.67 18.69 5.46
CA TYR A 76 13.59 18.66 6.42
C TYR A 76 13.82 17.58 7.49
N PRO A 77 13.25 17.72 8.69
CA PRO A 77 13.29 16.67 9.71
C PRO A 77 12.69 15.35 9.22
N ALA A 78 13.50 14.29 9.18
CA ALA A 78 13.08 12.96 8.74
C ALA A 78 12.98 12.01 9.94
N LEU A 79 11.75 11.68 10.35
CA LEU A 79 11.52 10.71 11.41
C LEU A 79 11.63 9.27 10.88
N GLN A 80 11.85 8.34 11.80
CA GLN A 80 11.81 6.88 11.55
C GLN A 80 12.87 6.34 10.56
N GLN A 81 13.84 7.15 10.15
CA GLN A 81 14.95 6.67 9.32
C GLN A 81 15.92 5.80 10.14
N PRO A 82 16.40 4.66 9.62
CA PRO A 82 17.45 3.89 10.26
C PRO A 82 18.80 4.61 10.17
N VAL A 83 19.64 4.40 11.19
CA VAL A 83 21.04 4.83 11.16
C VAL A 83 21.90 3.67 10.66
N TYR A 84 22.50 3.83 9.49
CA TYR A 84 23.42 2.85 8.91
C TYR A 84 24.86 3.24 9.23
N GLU A 85 25.63 2.34 9.85
CA GLU A 85 27.03 2.61 10.19
C GLU A 85 27.92 2.73 8.94
N ASN A 86 27.68 1.91 7.92
CA ASN A 86 28.45 1.92 6.68
C ASN A 86 27.77 2.80 5.62
N THR A 87 28.05 4.10 5.67
CA THR A 87 27.48 5.10 4.75
C THR A 87 27.98 4.96 3.31
N ASN A 88 29.21 4.45 3.12
CA ASN A 88 29.74 4.14 1.79
C ASN A 88 28.96 3.01 1.13
N LEU A 89 28.72 1.92 1.87
CA LEU A 89 27.92 0.80 1.39
C LEU A 89 26.48 1.23 1.11
N LEU A 90 25.88 2.05 1.98
CA LEU A 90 24.57 2.64 1.74
C LEU A 90 24.52 3.39 0.40
N SER A 91 25.48 4.28 0.17
CA SER A 91 25.54 5.06 -1.07
C SER A 91 25.68 4.17 -2.30
N GLN A 92 26.50 3.11 -2.23
CA GLN A 92 26.65 2.13 -3.30
C GLN A 92 25.34 1.39 -3.60
N GLN A 93 24.63 0.91 -2.56
CA GLN A 93 23.37 0.19 -2.77
C GLN A 93 22.28 1.12 -3.34
N LEU A 94 22.19 2.36 -2.87
CA LEU A 94 21.24 3.35 -3.40
C LEU A 94 21.55 3.74 -4.84
N GLN A 95 22.82 3.91 -5.20
CA GLN A 95 23.21 4.18 -6.58
C GLN A 95 22.82 3.01 -7.50
N MET A 96 23.10 1.78 -7.08
CA MET A 96 22.68 0.60 -7.83
C MET A 96 21.17 0.57 -8.05
N ILE A 97 20.37 0.78 -7.00
CA ILE A 97 18.91 0.84 -7.10
C ILE A 97 18.46 1.97 -8.05
N ASN A 98 19.14 3.12 -8.02
CA ASN A 98 18.83 4.23 -8.91
C ASN A 98 19.13 3.93 -10.40
N GLU A 99 20.08 3.05 -10.70
CA GLU A 99 20.40 2.66 -12.08
C GLU A 99 19.52 1.50 -12.59
N MET A 100 18.86 0.78 -11.69
CA MET A 100 18.05 -0.40 -12.02
C MET A 100 16.68 -0.04 -12.62
N PRO A 101 16.05 -0.98 -13.37
CA PRO A 101 14.71 -0.81 -13.91
C PRO A 101 13.65 -0.49 -12.85
N SER A 102 12.65 0.28 -13.25
CA SER A 102 11.46 0.54 -12.43
C SER A 102 10.66 -0.74 -12.12
N ILE A 103 10.11 -0.84 -10.90
CA ILE A 103 9.23 -1.96 -10.51
C ILE A 103 7.88 -1.83 -11.24
N VAL A 104 7.34 -0.61 -11.29
CA VAL A 104 6.10 -0.27 -12.00
C VAL A 104 6.35 0.83 -13.04
N SER A 105 5.57 0.83 -14.12
CA SER A 105 5.65 1.87 -15.14
C SER A 105 4.85 3.12 -14.78
N VAL A 106 5.21 4.25 -15.38
CA VAL A 106 4.45 5.52 -15.25
C VAL A 106 3.01 5.35 -15.72
N ASN A 107 2.78 4.61 -16.81
CA ASN A 107 1.44 4.38 -17.34
C ASN A 107 0.56 3.61 -16.34
N GLU A 108 1.10 2.60 -15.65
CA GLU A 108 0.34 1.87 -14.62
C GLU A 108 -0.01 2.78 -13.42
N ILE A 109 0.89 3.69 -13.03
CA ILE A 109 0.63 4.69 -11.98
C ILE A 109 -0.52 5.62 -12.39
N GLU A 110 -0.52 6.11 -13.63
CA GLU A 110 -1.56 6.99 -14.16
C GLU A 110 -2.90 6.26 -14.33
N SER A 111 -2.88 4.97 -14.69
CA SER A 111 -4.06 4.10 -14.69
C SER A 111 -4.69 3.98 -13.31
N LEU A 112 -3.89 3.73 -12.27
CA LEU A 112 -4.40 3.71 -10.88
C LEU A 112 -5.01 5.07 -10.51
N GLN A 113 -4.37 6.18 -10.87
CA GLN A 113 -4.93 7.50 -10.59
C GLN A 113 -6.27 7.74 -11.31
N ALA A 114 -6.44 7.22 -12.53
CA ALA A 114 -7.71 7.26 -13.25
C ALA A 114 -8.80 6.42 -12.57
N ASP A 115 -8.45 5.26 -12.04
CA ASP A 115 -9.35 4.42 -11.25
C ASP A 115 -9.76 5.10 -9.93
N LEU A 116 -8.80 5.74 -9.25
CA LEU A 116 -9.07 6.47 -8.02
C LEU A 116 -9.93 7.73 -8.25
N ARG A 117 -9.86 8.37 -9.41
CA ARG A 117 -10.84 9.42 -9.77
C ARG A 117 -12.28 8.89 -9.73
N GLN A 118 -12.52 7.69 -10.27
CA GLN A 118 -13.84 7.06 -10.24
C GLN A 118 -14.27 6.66 -8.83
N VAL A 119 -13.31 6.29 -7.97
CA VAL A 119 -13.59 6.06 -6.54
C VAL A 119 -14.05 7.35 -5.87
N GLU A 120 -13.36 8.47 -6.10
CA GLU A 120 -13.70 9.75 -5.47
C GLU A 120 -15.10 10.23 -5.86
N THR A 121 -15.50 10.02 -7.12
CA THR A 121 -16.85 10.33 -7.61
C THR A 121 -17.92 9.32 -7.17
N GLY A 122 -17.53 8.23 -6.50
CA GLY A 122 -18.44 7.20 -6.00
C GLY A 122 -18.86 6.16 -7.04
N SER A 123 -18.24 6.16 -8.22
CA SER A 123 -18.50 5.20 -9.32
C SER A 123 -17.73 3.88 -9.16
N ALA A 124 -16.65 3.89 -8.37
CA ALA A 124 -15.88 2.70 -7.99
C ALA A 124 -15.68 2.64 -6.48
N PHE A 125 -15.20 1.50 -6.00
CA PHE A 125 -14.72 1.27 -4.64
C PHE A 125 -13.30 0.73 -4.71
N PHE A 126 -12.49 0.85 -3.67
CA PHE A 126 -11.21 0.14 -3.59
C PHE A 126 -11.07 -0.66 -2.31
N ILE A 127 -10.32 -1.76 -2.41
CA ILE A 127 -9.80 -2.47 -1.26
C ILE A 127 -8.27 -2.41 -1.31
N GLN A 128 -7.68 -1.94 -0.22
CA GLN A 128 -6.27 -2.04 0.04
C GLN A 128 -6.00 -3.07 1.13
N MET A 129 -5.27 -4.15 0.84
CA MET A 129 -5.01 -5.18 1.86
C MET A 129 -3.72 -5.96 1.63
N GLY A 130 -3.18 -6.58 2.68
CA GLY A 130 -1.98 -7.42 2.65
C GLY A 130 -1.26 -7.37 3.99
N ASP A 131 0.02 -7.73 4.01
CA ASP A 131 0.74 -7.85 5.28
C ASP A 131 0.94 -6.51 6.00
N CYS A 132 1.13 -6.59 7.32
CA CYS A 132 1.64 -5.46 8.09
C CYS A 132 3.06 -5.08 7.64
N ALA A 133 3.95 -6.08 7.61
CA ALA A 133 5.27 -6.00 7.02
C ALA A 133 5.55 -7.33 6.30
N GLU A 134 5.94 -7.25 5.04
CA GLU A 134 6.38 -8.41 4.26
C GLU A 134 7.73 -8.92 4.78
N ARG A 135 7.96 -10.22 4.64
CA ARG A 135 9.23 -10.88 4.96
C ARG A 135 9.82 -11.51 3.71
N PHE A 136 11.14 -11.40 3.53
CA PHE A 136 11.85 -12.02 2.40
C PHE A 136 11.65 -13.54 2.39
N ALA A 137 11.67 -14.17 3.57
CA ALA A 137 11.46 -15.62 3.72
C ALA A 137 10.06 -16.10 3.27
N GLU A 138 9.08 -15.21 3.25
CA GLU A 138 7.69 -15.52 2.86
C GLU A 138 7.42 -15.21 1.37
N MET A 139 8.37 -14.63 0.64
CA MET A 139 8.25 -14.32 -0.79
C MET A 139 8.49 -15.56 -1.67
N ASN A 140 7.64 -16.58 -1.52
CA ASN A 140 7.64 -17.78 -2.36
C ASN A 140 6.32 -17.93 -3.15
N ASN A 141 6.33 -18.79 -4.16
CA ASN A 141 5.19 -18.98 -5.09
C ASN A 141 3.87 -19.28 -4.36
N SER A 142 3.88 -20.21 -3.40
CA SER A 142 2.67 -20.63 -2.69
C SER A 142 2.07 -19.46 -1.89
N PHE A 143 2.89 -18.78 -1.09
CA PHE A 143 2.41 -17.67 -0.27
C PHE A 143 1.91 -16.50 -1.11
N MET A 144 2.64 -16.16 -2.18
CA MET A 144 2.25 -15.10 -3.11
C MET A 144 0.95 -15.43 -3.85
N GLU A 145 0.77 -16.67 -4.30
CA GLU A 145 -0.47 -17.10 -4.95
C GLU A 145 -1.67 -16.95 -4.01
N LYS A 146 -1.53 -17.38 -2.75
CA LYS A 146 -2.58 -17.23 -1.74
C LYS A 146 -2.92 -15.77 -1.47
N LYS A 147 -1.92 -14.88 -1.38
CA LYS A 147 -2.16 -13.43 -1.23
C LYS A 147 -2.99 -12.87 -2.38
N ILE A 148 -2.62 -13.17 -3.61
CA ILE A 148 -3.31 -12.66 -4.79
C ILE A 148 -4.76 -13.20 -4.83
N LYS A 149 -4.95 -14.49 -4.50
CA LYS A 149 -6.29 -15.10 -4.37
C LYS A 149 -7.12 -14.43 -3.27
N ALA A 150 -6.54 -14.16 -2.09
CA ALA A 150 -7.21 -13.48 -0.98
C ALA A 150 -7.67 -12.07 -1.36
N ILE A 151 -6.78 -11.26 -1.98
CA ILE A 151 -7.12 -9.91 -2.45
C ILE A 151 -8.23 -9.98 -3.50
N THR A 152 -8.15 -10.93 -4.42
CA THR A 152 -9.15 -11.12 -5.49
C THR A 152 -10.51 -11.56 -4.92
N ALA A 153 -10.53 -12.47 -3.93
CA ALA A 153 -11.75 -12.89 -3.26
C ALA A 153 -12.45 -11.70 -2.59
N ALA A 154 -11.70 -10.92 -1.82
CA ALA A 154 -12.24 -9.76 -1.12
C ALA A 154 -12.73 -8.66 -2.09
N SER A 155 -12.04 -8.44 -3.21
CA SER A 155 -12.50 -7.46 -4.21
C SER A 155 -13.78 -7.90 -4.92
N ARG A 156 -13.94 -9.21 -5.19
CA ARG A 156 -15.15 -9.77 -5.83
C ARG A 156 -16.39 -9.63 -4.94
N ILE A 157 -16.24 -9.73 -3.62
CA ILE A 157 -17.32 -9.43 -2.66
C ILE A 157 -17.88 -8.02 -2.90
N PHE A 158 -17.02 -7.01 -2.88
CA PHE A 158 -17.46 -5.62 -3.10
C PHE A 158 -17.99 -5.40 -4.51
N ALA A 159 -17.33 -5.94 -5.53
CA ALA A 159 -17.75 -5.77 -6.90
C ALA A 159 -19.18 -6.31 -7.13
N ASN A 160 -19.46 -7.51 -6.61
CA ASN A 160 -20.77 -8.15 -6.69
C ASN A 160 -21.84 -7.38 -5.90
N MET A 161 -21.57 -7.12 -4.63
CA MET A 161 -22.59 -6.58 -3.72
C MET A 161 -22.89 -5.09 -3.95
N LEU A 162 -21.89 -4.32 -4.38
CA LEU A 162 -22.06 -2.90 -4.66
C LEU A 162 -22.42 -2.60 -6.12
N ASN A 163 -22.33 -3.60 -7.01
CA ASN A 163 -22.48 -3.46 -8.46
C ASN A 163 -21.61 -2.32 -9.03
N LYS A 164 -20.33 -2.28 -8.60
CA LYS A 164 -19.34 -1.27 -8.97
C LYS A 164 -18.00 -1.93 -9.23
N LYS A 165 -17.12 -1.28 -10.00
CA LYS A 165 -15.71 -1.67 -10.09
C LYS A 165 -15.08 -1.65 -8.69
N CYS A 166 -14.33 -2.69 -8.33
CA CYS A 166 -13.55 -2.75 -7.11
C CYS A 166 -12.05 -2.75 -7.44
N VAL A 167 -11.40 -1.61 -7.25
CA VAL A 167 -9.96 -1.41 -7.49
C VAL A 167 -9.17 -2.20 -6.45
N LYS A 168 -8.29 -3.10 -6.90
CA LYS A 168 -7.47 -3.97 -6.05
C LYS A 168 -6.11 -3.32 -5.79
N ILE A 169 -5.80 -3.06 -4.52
CA ILE A 169 -4.51 -2.49 -4.11
C ILE A 169 -3.87 -3.41 -3.06
N GLY A 170 -2.80 -4.11 -3.42
CA GLY A 170 -2.06 -4.98 -2.51
C GLY A 170 -1.07 -4.19 -1.66
N ARG A 171 -0.99 -4.50 -0.36
CA ARG A 171 0.19 -4.21 0.48
C ARG A 171 1.20 -5.33 0.24
N ILE A 172 1.87 -5.26 -0.91
CA ILE A 172 2.66 -6.36 -1.47
C ILE A 172 3.78 -5.81 -2.36
N ALA A 173 4.87 -6.56 -2.53
CA ALA A 173 6.00 -6.22 -3.39
C ALA A 173 6.71 -4.92 -2.99
N GLY A 174 6.82 -4.61 -1.70
CA GLY A 174 7.56 -3.43 -1.24
C GLY A 174 7.34 -3.04 0.21
N GLN A 175 6.40 -3.68 0.92
CA GLN A 175 6.04 -3.35 2.30
C GLN A 175 7.01 -3.98 3.31
N PHE A 176 8.32 -3.76 3.11
CA PHE A 176 9.42 -4.35 3.88
C PHE A 176 9.97 -3.44 4.98
N ALA A 177 9.34 -2.30 5.26
CA ALA A 177 9.77 -1.36 6.28
C ALA A 177 8.62 -1.02 7.23
N LYS A 178 8.94 -0.85 8.52
CA LYS A 178 7.96 -0.54 9.56
C LYS A 178 8.46 0.51 10.54
N PRO A 179 7.66 1.55 10.86
CA PRO A 179 8.01 2.51 11.90
C PRO A 179 7.91 1.90 13.29
N ARG A 180 8.75 2.34 14.23
CA ARG A 180 8.77 1.87 15.62
C ARG A 180 8.71 3.04 16.60
N SER A 181 8.01 2.84 17.72
CA SER A 181 7.94 3.84 18.79
C SER A 181 9.27 4.04 19.51
N GLN A 182 10.10 3.00 19.57
CA GLN A 182 11.41 3.02 20.20
C GLN A 182 12.44 2.43 19.24
N GLU A 183 13.68 2.90 19.34
CA GLU A 183 14.79 2.37 18.54
C GLU A 183 15.28 1.02 19.03
N PHE A 184 15.27 0.81 20.35
CA PHE A 184 15.75 -0.40 21.01
C PHE A 184 14.62 -1.12 21.75
N GLU A 185 14.65 -2.45 21.80
CA GLU A 185 13.94 -3.29 22.76
C GLU A 185 14.90 -3.74 23.86
N LYS A 186 14.36 -3.91 25.08
CA LYS A 186 15.10 -4.43 26.23
C LYS A 186 14.81 -5.91 26.38
N LEU A 187 15.84 -6.75 26.33
CA LEU A 187 15.74 -8.20 26.48
C LEU A 187 15.60 -8.60 27.97
N PRO A 188 15.18 -9.84 28.29
CA PRO A 188 14.99 -10.30 29.68
C PRO A 188 16.26 -10.19 30.55
N ASP A 189 17.44 -10.30 29.94
CA ASP A 189 18.74 -10.13 30.61
C ASP A 189 19.13 -8.66 30.84
N GLY A 190 18.30 -7.72 30.38
CA GLY A 190 18.49 -6.28 30.51
C GLY A 190 19.28 -5.63 29.38
N THR A 191 19.81 -6.40 28.42
CA THR A 191 20.54 -5.85 27.27
C THR A 191 19.60 -5.13 26.29
N LEU A 192 20.15 -4.14 25.57
CA LEU A 192 19.42 -3.40 24.54
C LEU A 192 19.75 -3.98 23.16
N GLN A 193 18.70 -4.20 22.38
CA GLN A 193 18.80 -4.69 21.01
C GLN A 193 17.99 -3.78 20.09
N TYR A 194 18.46 -3.53 18.87
CA TYR A 194 17.66 -2.76 17.90
C TYR A 194 16.31 -3.43 17.67
N ASN A 195 15.26 -2.63 17.67
CA ASN A 195 13.94 -3.10 17.30
C ASN A 195 13.91 -3.55 15.83
N TYR A 196 13.17 -4.63 15.55
CA TYR A 196 12.82 -4.98 14.17
C TYR A 196 12.13 -3.80 13.46
N ARG A 197 12.65 -3.40 12.30
CA ARG A 197 12.12 -2.30 11.48
C ARG A 197 11.71 -2.76 10.08
N GLY A 198 11.56 -4.07 9.88
CA GLY A 198 11.25 -4.68 8.59
C GLY A 198 12.50 -5.13 7.84
N ASP A 199 12.33 -6.08 6.93
CA ASP A 199 13.41 -6.76 6.22
C ASP A 199 14.25 -5.85 5.32
N ASN A 200 13.80 -4.63 4.98
CA ASN A 200 14.62 -3.61 4.31
C ASN A 200 15.62 -2.90 5.23
N VAL A 201 15.49 -3.07 6.55
CA VAL A 201 16.35 -2.45 7.56
C VAL A 201 17.20 -3.51 8.26
N ASN A 202 16.56 -4.48 8.90
CA ASN A 202 17.20 -5.52 9.71
C ASN A 202 16.37 -6.81 9.67
N SER A 203 16.84 -7.90 10.28
CA SER A 203 16.11 -9.18 10.33
C SER A 203 15.69 -9.56 11.76
N LEU A 204 15.03 -10.70 11.92
CA LEU A 204 14.71 -11.25 13.25
C LEU A 204 15.96 -11.76 13.97
N GLU A 205 16.95 -12.21 13.21
CA GLU A 205 18.20 -12.81 13.67
C GLU A 205 19.31 -11.77 13.81
N SER A 206 19.42 -10.84 12.86
CA SER A 206 20.42 -9.76 12.85
C SER A 206 19.72 -8.41 12.93
N ARG A 207 19.79 -7.79 14.10
CA ARG A 207 19.02 -6.59 14.44
C ARG A 207 19.67 -5.27 14.03
N LYS A 208 20.95 -5.29 13.69
CA LYS A 208 21.66 -4.09 13.24
C LYS A 208 21.18 -3.67 11.84
N PRO A 209 20.91 -2.37 11.58
CA PRO A 209 20.58 -1.90 10.24
C PRO A 209 21.67 -2.23 9.22
N ASP A 210 21.29 -2.86 8.10
CA ASP A 210 22.20 -3.29 7.04
C ASP A 210 21.78 -2.72 5.68
N PRO A 211 22.62 -1.89 5.01
CA PRO A 211 22.26 -1.31 3.73
C PRO A 211 22.05 -2.32 2.61
N LEU A 212 22.66 -3.52 2.68
CA LEU A 212 22.45 -4.57 1.68
C LEU A 212 21.00 -5.02 1.60
N ARG A 213 20.24 -4.83 2.68
CA ARG A 213 18.82 -5.18 2.74
C ARG A 213 17.96 -4.31 1.83
N LEU A 214 18.39 -3.09 1.49
CA LEU A 214 17.67 -2.22 0.56
C LEU A 214 17.65 -2.82 -0.85
N SER A 215 18.79 -3.33 -1.32
CA SER A 215 18.88 -3.95 -2.64
C SER A 215 18.21 -5.33 -2.67
N GLN A 216 18.33 -6.11 -1.59
CA GLN A 216 17.54 -7.33 -1.43
C GLN A 216 16.04 -7.05 -1.50
N GLY A 217 15.58 -5.99 -0.84
CA GLY A 217 14.19 -5.51 -0.91
C GLY A 217 13.75 -5.23 -2.34
N TYR A 218 14.54 -4.45 -3.08
CA TYR A 218 14.31 -4.19 -4.50
C TYR A 218 14.15 -5.47 -5.32
N PHE A 219 15.07 -6.44 -5.19
CA PHE A 219 14.99 -7.69 -5.97
C PHE A 219 13.78 -8.55 -5.59
N HIS A 220 13.40 -8.61 -4.31
CA HIS A 220 12.17 -9.29 -3.90
C HIS A 220 10.93 -8.60 -4.46
N SER A 221 10.89 -7.26 -4.45
CA SER A 221 9.81 -6.48 -5.06
C SER A 221 9.67 -6.74 -6.56
N VAL A 222 10.79 -6.78 -7.30
CA VAL A 222 10.79 -7.09 -8.74
C VAL A 222 10.26 -8.51 -9.00
N ALA A 223 10.76 -9.50 -8.25
CA ALA A 223 10.31 -10.89 -8.38
C ALA A 223 8.81 -11.03 -8.05
N ALA A 224 8.35 -10.37 -6.98
CA ALA A 224 6.95 -10.34 -6.58
C ALA A 224 6.06 -9.69 -7.64
N MET A 225 6.44 -8.53 -8.19
CA MET A 225 5.68 -7.85 -9.24
C MET A 225 5.61 -8.67 -10.53
N ASN A 226 6.71 -9.33 -10.91
CA ASN A 226 6.71 -10.24 -12.06
C ASN A 226 5.76 -11.42 -11.83
N PHE A 227 5.78 -12.01 -10.64
CA PHE A 227 4.86 -13.09 -10.27
C PHE A 227 3.39 -12.62 -10.29
N ILE A 228 3.10 -11.44 -9.75
CA ILE A 228 1.75 -10.84 -9.78
C ILE A 228 1.24 -10.70 -11.21
N ARG A 229 2.05 -10.13 -12.11
CA ARG A 229 1.68 -9.96 -13.53
C ARG A 229 1.42 -11.29 -14.25
N ALA A 230 2.20 -12.32 -13.93
CA ALA A 230 1.98 -13.66 -14.47
C ALA A 230 0.70 -14.29 -13.92
N GLN A 231 0.46 -14.18 -12.61
CA GLN A 231 -0.69 -14.79 -11.94
C GLN A 231 -2.02 -14.09 -12.23
N GLN A 232 -2.04 -12.77 -12.42
CA GLN A 232 -3.26 -12.07 -12.83
C GLN A 232 -3.86 -12.69 -14.08
N LYS A 233 -3.04 -12.96 -15.10
CA LYS A 233 -3.48 -13.65 -16.32
C LYS A 233 -4.04 -15.04 -16.00
N HIS A 234 -3.36 -15.80 -15.16
CA HIS A 234 -3.80 -17.14 -14.78
C HIS A 234 -5.13 -17.15 -13.99
N ILE A 235 -5.29 -16.27 -13.00
CA ILE A 235 -6.49 -16.14 -12.16
C ILE A 235 -7.66 -15.56 -12.96
N MET A 236 -7.41 -14.76 -13.98
CA MET A 236 -8.44 -14.31 -14.92
C MET A 236 -9.02 -15.47 -15.75
N HIS A 237 -8.20 -16.48 -16.07
CA HIS A 237 -8.61 -17.62 -16.89
C HIS A 237 -9.13 -18.82 -16.08
N ASN A 238 -8.83 -18.89 -14.78
CA ASN A 238 -9.21 -20.00 -13.92
C ASN A 238 -10.20 -19.57 -12.85
N LYS A 239 -11.12 -20.47 -12.47
CA LYS A 239 -12.06 -20.21 -11.39
C LYS A 239 -11.29 -20.06 -10.07
N LEU A 240 -11.51 -18.94 -9.38
CA LEU A 240 -11.06 -18.77 -8.00
C LEU A 240 -11.75 -19.83 -7.14
N ASN A 241 -10.99 -20.57 -6.34
CA ASN A 241 -11.53 -21.53 -5.38
C ASN A 241 -11.29 -20.99 -3.97
N ILE A 242 -12.33 -20.40 -3.38
CA ILE A 242 -12.30 -19.82 -2.04
C ILE A 242 -12.28 -20.94 -0.99
N GLN A 243 -12.98 -22.05 -1.24
CA GLN A 243 -13.00 -23.18 -0.31
C GLN A 243 -11.59 -23.74 -0.11
N GLN A 244 -10.82 -23.92 -1.19
CA GLN A 244 -9.41 -24.31 -1.13
C GLN A 244 -8.61 -23.31 -0.28
N LEU A 245 -8.83 -22.01 -0.44
CA LEU A 245 -8.10 -20.98 0.31
C LEU A 245 -8.43 -21.03 1.81
N LEU A 246 -9.68 -21.35 2.17
CA LEU A 246 -10.11 -21.50 3.56
C LEU A 246 -9.52 -22.76 4.21
N GLU A 247 -9.53 -23.88 3.49
CA GLU A 247 -9.12 -25.21 4.00
C GLU A 247 -7.60 -25.43 4.02
N GLU A 248 -6.81 -24.61 3.31
CA GLU A 248 -5.40 -24.86 3.15
C GLU A 248 -4.62 -24.72 4.46
N LYS A 249 -4.18 -25.87 4.99
CA LYS A 249 -3.36 -25.93 6.22
C LYS A 249 -2.05 -25.20 6.00
N SER A 250 -1.85 -24.15 6.79
CA SER A 250 -0.73 -23.23 6.60
C SER A 250 0.53 -23.64 7.38
N TYR A 251 0.39 -24.43 8.45
CA TYR A 251 1.51 -24.82 9.31
C TYR A 251 1.39 -26.27 9.81
N PRO A 252 2.50 -26.98 10.04
CA PRO A 252 2.52 -28.40 10.45
C PRO A 252 2.13 -28.66 11.92
N GLN A 253 1.63 -27.67 12.67
CA GLN A 253 1.32 -27.82 14.10
C GLN A 253 0.00 -28.57 14.35
N LYS A 254 0.01 -29.38 15.43
CA LYS A 254 -0.99 -30.40 15.79
C LYS A 254 -2.31 -29.87 16.38
N GLN A 255 -2.44 -28.56 16.60
CA GLN A 255 -3.65 -27.92 17.12
C GLN A 255 -3.97 -26.76 16.18
N GLN A 256 -4.98 -26.93 15.33
CA GLN A 256 -5.52 -25.86 14.48
C GLN A 256 -7.00 -25.76 14.80
N ILE A 257 -7.48 -24.56 15.10
CA ILE A 257 -8.91 -24.26 15.03
C ILE A 257 -9.29 -24.52 13.57
N SER A 258 -10.23 -25.44 13.32
CA SER A 258 -10.50 -25.87 11.94
C SER A 258 -11.05 -24.70 11.12
N ALA A 259 -10.71 -24.66 9.84
CA ALA A 259 -11.24 -23.64 8.94
C ALA A 259 -12.77 -23.64 8.93
N GLU A 260 -13.38 -24.82 9.05
CA GLU A 260 -14.84 -25.03 9.16
C GLU A 260 -15.44 -24.29 10.36
N GLN A 261 -14.77 -24.26 11.52
CA GLN A 261 -15.26 -23.54 12.71
C GLN A 261 -15.29 -22.02 12.50
N GLN A 262 -14.36 -21.49 11.71
CA GLN A 262 -14.22 -20.06 11.45
C GLN A 262 -14.99 -19.60 10.20
N GLN A 263 -15.41 -20.52 9.33
CA GLN A 263 -16.15 -20.21 8.11
C GLN A 263 -17.57 -19.74 8.45
N LYS A 264 -17.82 -18.44 8.25
CA LYS A 264 -19.16 -17.83 8.43
C LYS A 264 -19.90 -17.57 7.12
N LEU A 265 -19.23 -17.73 5.97
CA LEU A 265 -19.87 -17.64 4.65
C LEU A 265 -20.42 -19.01 4.24
N ASN A 266 -21.67 -19.04 3.77
CA ASN A 266 -22.29 -20.25 3.24
C ASN A 266 -21.88 -20.51 1.78
N ASP A 267 -22.15 -21.73 1.29
CA ASP A 267 -21.75 -22.18 -0.04
C ASP A 267 -22.31 -21.29 -1.16
N ASN A 268 -23.56 -20.83 -1.04
CA ASN A 268 -24.16 -19.93 -2.03
C ASN A 268 -23.46 -18.56 -2.08
N GLN A 269 -23.06 -18.03 -0.92
CA GLN A 269 -22.29 -16.79 -0.84
C GLN A 269 -20.91 -16.97 -1.47
N ILE A 270 -20.23 -18.09 -1.18
CA ILE A 270 -18.94 -18.42 -1.77
C ILE A 270 -19.06 -18.54 -3.29
N GLU A 271 -20.01 -19.33 -3.78
CA GLU A 271 -20.23 -19.51 -5.22
C GLU A 271 -20.53 -18.19 -5.92
N ALA A 272 -21.35 -17.32 -5.31
CA ALA A 272 -21.64 -15.99 -5.85
C ALA A 272 -20.37 -15.13 -6.00
N ILE A 273 -19.41 -15.22 -5.06
CA ILE A 273 -18.13 -14.51 -5.13
C ILE A 273 -17.21 -15.13 -6.19
N GLU A 274 -17.15 -16.45 -6.28
CA GLU A 274 -16.28 -17.15 -7.25
C GLU A 274 -16.69 -16.90 -8.70
N ASN A 275 -17.98 -16.73 -8.96
CA ASN A 275 -18.53 -16.53 -10.30
C ASN A 275 -18.47 -15.06 -10.79
N VAL A 276 -17.99 -14.12 -9.97
CA VAL A 276 -17.79 -12.73 -10.39
C VAL A 276 -16.67 -12.65 -11.43
N ASN A 277 -17.03 -12.27 -12.65
CA ASN A 277 -16.06 -11.97 -13.69
C ASN A 277 -15.56 -10.52 -13.57
N LEU A 278 -14.29 -10.36 -13.18
CA LEU A 278 -13.63 -9.07 -13.11
C LEU A 278 -12.92 -8.78 -14.44
N ASN A 279 -13.66 -8.40 -15.49
CA ASN A 279 -13.06 -8.06 -16.78
C ASN A 279 -12.00 -6.94 -16.61
N ASN A 280 -10.74 -7.24 -16.95
CA ASN A 280 -9.62 -6.28 -16.98
C ASN A 280 -9.37 -5.52 -15.66
N ASP A 281 -9.45 -6.19 -14.51
CA ASP A 281 -9.03 -5.57 -13.24
C ASP A 281 -7.58 -5.93 -12.87
N ASP A 282 -6.69 -4.96 -13.00
CA ASP A 282 -5.31 -5.07 -12.49
C ASP A 282 -5.29 -5.08 -10.95
N LEU A 283 -4.33 -5.83 -10.39
CA LEU A 283 -3.89 -5.72 -8.99
C LEU A 283 -2.71 -4.75 -8.95
N TYR A 284 -2.95 -3.57 -8.38
CA TYR A 284 -1.91 -2.59 -8.10
C TYR A 284 -1.20 -2.93 -6.79
N ILE A 285 0.07 -2.59 -6.70
CA ILE A 285 0.88 -2.70 -5.47
C ILE A 285 1.01 -1.36 -4.73
N SER A 286 1.24 -1.42 -3.43
CA SER A 286 1.38 -0.28 -2.53
C SER A 286 2.27 -0.60 -1.32
N HIS A 287 2.96 0.40 -0.79
CA HIS A 287 3.69 0.33 0.49
C HIS A 287 3.79 1.70 1.17
N GLU A 288 4.19 1.71 2.45
CA GLU A 288 4.50 2.92 3.19
C GLU A 288 5.81 3.49 2.65
N GLY A 289 5.81 4.71 2.12
CA GLY A 289 7.01 5.39 1.64
C GLY A 289 7.89 5.86 2.79
N LEU A 290 8.40 4.91 3.59
CA LEU A 290 9.02 5.16 4.88
C LEU A 290 10.50 5.49 4.77
N LEU A 291 11.26 4.68 4.03
CA LEU A 291 12.72 4.79 3.90
C LEU A 291 13.05 5.76 2.77
N LEU A 292 13.14 7.06 3.06
CA LEU A 292 13.20 8.11 2.03
C LEU A 292 14.43 8.00 1.13
N ASN A 293 15.54 7.46 1.62
CA ASN A 293 16.70 7.13 0.79
C ASN A 293 16.35 6.13 -0.33
N TYR A 294 15.58 5.08 -0.01
CA TYR A 294 15.14 4.08 -0.98
C TYR A 294 14.11 4.67 -1.95
N GLU A 295 13.15 5.43 -1.43
CA GLU A 295 12.12 6.06 -2.25
C GLU A 295 12.69 7.12 -3.21
N GLU A 296 13.69 7.89 -2.78
CA GLU A 296 14.45 8.82 -3.63
C GLU A 296 15.15 8.08 -4.77
N ALA A 297 15.86 6.98 -4.49
CA ALA A 297 16.54 6.17 -5.50
C ALA A 297 15.57 5.57 -6.54
N MET A 298 14.35 5.25 -6.13
CA MET A 298 13.30 4.72 -7.00
C MET A 298 12.48 5.79 -7.74
N THR A 299 12.76 7.07 -7.50
CA THR A 299 12.05 8.19 -8.14
C THR A 299 12.70 8.58 -9.46
N LYS A 300 11.94 8.46 -10.55
CA LYS A 300 12.40 8.72 -11.91
C LYS A 300 11.72 9.95 -12.50
N LYS A 301 12.44 10.69 -13.35
CA LYS A 301 11.90 11.81 -14.11
C LYS A 301 11.34 11.31 -15.44
N TYR A 302 10.08 11.62 -15.72
CA TYR A 302 9.40 11.32 -16.98
C TYR A 302 8.56 12.52 -17.39
N ASN A 303 8.71 13.01 -18.63
CA ASN A 303 8.01 14.19 -19.15
C ASN A 303 8.01 15.39 -18.18
N ASN A 304 9.19 15.73 -17.64
CA ASN A 304 9.41 16.81 -16.67
C ASN A 304 8.70 16.66 -15.31
N LYS A 305 8.13 15.49 -15.02
CA LYS A 305 7.51 15.15 -13.75
C LYS A 305 8.27 14.02 -13.07
N TYR A 306 8.11 13.88 -11.76
CA TYR A 306 8.76 12.84 -10.98
C TYR A 306 7.75 11.79 -10.52
N TYR A 307 8.03 10.53 -10.78
CA TYR A 307 7.23 9.40 -10.35
C TYR A 307 8.10 8.50 -9.50
N ASN A 308 7.63 8.13 -8.32
CA ASN A 308 8.26 7.05 -7.58
C ASN A 308 7.82 5.72 -8.20
N THR A 309 8.78 5.02 -8.77
CA THR A 309 8.54 3.78 -9.53
C THR A 309 8.76 2.53 -8.69
N SER A 310 8.86 2.68 -7.36
CA SER A 310 8.89 1.57 -6.41
C SER A 310 7.53 0.88 -6.30
N THR A 311 6.44 1.60 -6.54
CA THR A 311 5.07 1.10 -6.37
C THR A 311 4.04 2.01 -7.06
N HIS A 312 2.79 1.56 -7.18
CA HIS A 312 1.74 2.38 -7.80
C HIS A 312 1.24 3.46 -6.84
N LEU A 313 0.97 3.08 -5.59
CA LEU A 313 0.47 3.96 -4.54
C LEU A 313 1.38 3.93 -3.32
N LEU A 314 1.78 5.11 -2.85
CA LEU A 314 2.53 5.27 -1.60
C LEU A 314 1.62 5.84 -0.53
N TRP A 315 1.81 5.43 0.72
CA TRP A 315 1.21 6.14 1.85
C TRP A 315 2.24 6.66 2.85
N MET A 316 1.87 7.72 3.55
CA MET A 316 2.55 8.19 4.76
C MET A 316 1.84 7.67 6.01
N GLY A 317 2.63 7.17 6.95
CA GLY A 317 2.15 6.71 8.25
C GLY A 317 1.82 7.85 9.21
N GLU A 318 1.11 7.51 10.28
CA GLU A 318 0.74 8.46 11.36
C GLU A 318 1.98 9.10 12.01
N ARG A 319 3.09 8.37 12.08
CA ARG A 319 4.33 8.82 12.73
C ARG A 319 5.22 9.68 11.85
N THR A 320 4.90 9.82 10.56
CA THR A 320 5.75 10.48 9.56
C THR A 320 5.04 11.59 8.79
N ARG A 321 3.80 11.96 9.18
CA ARG A 321 2.98 12.98 8.49
C ARG A 321 3.16 14.42 9.03
N GLN A 322 4.30 14.75 9.62
CA GLN A 322 4.55 16.10 10.13
C GLN A 322 4.51 17.11 8.98
N LEU A 323 3.78 18.22 9.16
CA LEU A 323 3.52 19.21 8.09
C LEU A 323 4.79 19.84 7.50
N ASP A 324 5.81 19.96 8.33
CA ASP A 324 7.16 20.45 8.06
C ASP A 324 8.19 19.31 7.98
N GLY A 325 7.73 18.06 7.93
CA GLY A 325 8.57 16.87 7.87
C GLY A 325 8.98 16.46 6.46
N ALA A 326 10.03 15.65 6.41
CA ALA A 326 10.62 15.16 5.17
C ALA A 326 9.66 14.35 4.30
N HIS A 327 8.82 13.50 4.88
CA HIS A 327 7.87 12.70 4.11
C HIS A 327 6.81 13.55 3.43
N VAL A 328 6.25 14.57 4.10
CA VAL A 328 5.28 15.48 3.47
C VAL A 328 5.94 16.26 2.33
N ASN A 329 7.19 16.72 2.50
CA ASN A 329 7.93 17.33 1.39
C ASN A 329 8.14 16.35 0.23
N PHE A 330 8.59 15.13 0.48
CA PHE A 330 8.82 14.13 -0.56
C PHE A 330 7.53 13.78 -1.33
N PHE A 331 6.44 13.52 -0.60
CA PHE A 331 5.16 13.15 -1.20
C PHE A 331 4.52 14.30 -1.99
N SER A 332 4.83 15.56 -1.67
CA SER A 332 4.27 16.72 -2.37
C SER A 332 4.72 16.83 -3.84
N GLY A 333 5.89 16.30 -4.20
CA GLY A 333 6.44 16.46 -5.56
C GLY A 333 6.33 15.24 -6.46
N ILE A 334 6.15 14.03 -5.92
CA ILE A 334 5.90 12.83 -6.73
C ILE A 334 4.49 12.86 -7.32
N GLN A 335 4.30 12.28 -8.51
CA GLN A 335 3.01 12.28 -9.22
C GLN A 335 2.10 11.09 -8.87
N ASN A 336 2.60 10.05 -8.20
CA ASN A 336 1.82 8.88 -7.80
C ASN A 336 0.53 9.28 -7.07
N PRO A 337 -0.58 8.53 -7.18
CA PRO A 337 -1.62 8.65 -6.18
C PRO A 337 -1.02 8.33 -4.81
N ILE A 338 -1.33 9.18 -3.83
CA ILE A 338 -0.76 9.10 -2.49
C ILE A 338 -1.84 8.99 -1.44
N ALA A 339 -1.48 8.43 -0.30
CA ALA A 339 -2.35 8.36 0.85
C ALA A 339 -1.66 8.88 2.12
N VAL A 340 -2.46 9.33 3.09
CA VAL A 340 -1.95 9.72 4.41
C VAL A 340 -2.86 9.16 5.49
N LYS A 341 -2.27 8.50 6.48
CA LYS A 341 -2.97 8.03 7.67
C LYS A 341 -3.35 9.22 8.54
N VAL A 342 -4.57 9.24 9.07
CA VAL A 342 -5.00 10.25 10.06
C VAL A 342 -5.58 9.55 11.29
N GLY A 343 -4.97 9.79 12.44
CA GLY A 343 -5.38 9.28 13.74
C GLY A 343 -6.33 10.21 14.50
N PRO A 344 -6.76 9.78 15.71
CA PRO A 344 -7.81 10.43 16.50
C PRO A 344 -7.46 11.82 17.02
N THR A 345 -6.21 12.25 16.87
CA THR A 345 -5.73 13.60 17.26
C THR A 345 -5.76 14.59 16.10
N THR A 346 -6.21 14.17 14.91
CA THR A 346 -6.28 15.03 13.73
C THR A 346 -7.49 15.94 13.82
N ASP A 347 -7.29 17.25 13.64
CA ASP A 347 -8.37 18.23 13.51
C ASP A 347 -8.53 18.72 12.06
N GLY A 348 -9.59 19.51 11.82
CA GLY A 348 -9.89 20.06 10.50
C GLY A 348 -8.83 21.01 9.93
N LYS A 349 -8.09 21.73 10.79
CA LYS A 349 -7.04 22.67 10.35
C LYS A 349 -5.81 21.90 9.86
N ILE A 350 -5.39 20.89 10.62
CA ILE A 350 -4.30 19.99 10.24
C ILE A 350 -4.66 19.26 8.95
N LEU A 351 -5.90 18.77 8.82
CA LEU A 351 -6.38 18.12 7.60
C LEU A 351 -6.25 19.06 6.39
N LYS A 352 -6.74 20.30 6.48
CA LYS A 352 -6.60 21.30 5.41
C LYS A 352 -5.15 21.53 5.03
N GLN A 353 -4.27 21.72 6.00
CA GLN A 353 -2.85 21.98 5.75
C GLN A 353 -2.15 20.78 5.07
N LEU A 354 -2.49 19.55 5.47
CA LEU A 354 -2.02 18.34 4.81
C LEU A 354 -2.49 18.27 3.37
N VAL A 355 -3.79 18.46 3.12
CA VAL A 355 -4.33 18.41 1.74
C VAL A 355 -3.71 19.50 0.86
N ASN A 356 -3.56 20.72 1.36
CA ASN A 356 -2.94 21.81 0.60
C ASN A 356 -1.48 21.51 0.19
N LYS A 357 -0.72 20.79 1.03
CA LYS A 357 0.66 20.39 0.70
C LYS A 357 0.72 19.20 -0.26
N LEU A 358 -0.20 18.25 -0.14
CA LEU A 358 -0.15 16.96 -0.84
C LEU A 358 -0.95 16.93 -2.15
N ASN A 359 -1.96 17.81 -2.24
CA ASN A 359 -2.82 17.99 -3.39
C ASN A 359 -3.06 19.50 -3.65
N PRO A 360 -2.00 20.29 -3.92
CA PRO A 360 -2.11 21.75 -4.04
C PRO A 360 -3.02 22.19 -5.21
N GLN A 361 -3.16 21.36 -6.23
CA GLN A 361 -4.03 21.60 -7.39
C GLN A 361 -5.47 21.08 -7.18
N ASN A 362 -5.77 20.54 -5.99
CA ASN A 362 -7.07 19.98 -5.63
C ASN A 362 -7.59 18.95 -6.65
N LEU A 363 -6.70 18.10 -7.18
CA LEU A 363 -7.02 17.10 -8.20
C LEU A 363 -7.79 15.92 -7.59
N GLN A 364 -8.84 15.48 -8.26
CA GLN A 364 -9.53 14.25 -7.90
C GLN A 364 -8.64 13.03 -8.17
N GLY A 365 -8.79 11.98 -7.35
CA GLY A 365 -8.03 10.72 -7.43
C GLY A 365 -6.57 10.82 -6.98
N ARG A 366 -6.11 12.02 -6.57
CA ARG A 366 -4.72 12.26 -6.16
C ARG A 366 -4.43 11.79 -4.73
N LEU A 367 -5.34 12.07 -3.79
CA LEU A 367 -5.09 11.91 -2.37
C LEU A 367 -6.15 11.01 -1.71
N ILE A 368 -5.69 10.08 -0.89
CA ILE A 368 -6.53 9.26 0.00
C ILE A 368 -6.25 9.64 1.45
N ILE A 369 -7.30 9.95 2.22
CA ILE A 369 -7.23 10.11 3.67
C ILE A 369 -7.64 8.79 4.31
N ILE A 370 -6.67 8.11 4.95
CA ILE A 370 -6.88 6.81 5.61
C ILE A 370 -7.16 7.06 7.10
N CYS A 371 -8.43 7.03 7.48
CA CYS A 371 -8.89 7.21 8.85
C CYS A 371 -8.59 5.96 9.69
N ARG A 372 -7.80 6.11 10.75
CA ARG A 372 -7.50 5.07 11.75
C ARG A 372 -7.79 5.57 13.16
N MET A 373 -9.04 5.82 13.46
CA MET A 373 -9.43 6.52 14.69
C MET A 373 -9.56 5.58 15.88
N GLY A 374 -9.85 4.31 15.64
CA GLY A 374 -10.32 3.37 16.65
C GLY A 374 -11.82 3.52 16.87
N ASN A 375 -12.51 2.41 17.16
CA ASN A 375 -13.97 2.39 17.32
C ASN A 375 -14.46 3.36 18.41
N LYS A 376 -13.63 3.65 19.41
CA LYS A 376 -13.96 4.52 20.55
C LYS A 376 -13.92 6.00 20.20
N ASN A 377 -13.09 6.40 19.23
CA ASN A 377 -12.86 7.82 18.92
C ASN A 377 -13.54 8.27 17.63
N ILE A 378 -13.83 7.35 16.70
CA ILE A 378 -14.28 7.70 15.34
C ILE A 378 -15.52 8.59 15.34
N SER A 379 -16.49 8.33 16.22
CA SER A 379 -17.74 9.11 16.31
C SER A 379 -17.53 10.56 16.73
N ASN A 380 -16.44 10.86 17.44
CA ASN A 380 -16.13 12.21 17.90
C ASN A 380 -15.28 12.98 16.87
N VAL A 381 -14.41 12.28 16.15
CA VAL A 381 -13.39 12.92 15.29
C VAL A 381 -13.86 13.03 13.84
N LEU A 382 -14.34 11.93 13.24
CA LEU A 382 -14.63 11.90 11.81
C LEU A 382 -15.66 12.95 11.36
N PRO A 383 -16.76 13.23 12.11
CA PRO A 383 -17.71 14.27 11.72
C PRO A 383 -17.05 15.65 11.55
N THR A 384 -16.10 15.99 12.43
CA THR A 384 -15.37 17.28 12.36
C THR A 384 -14.49 17.37 11.11
N LEU A 385 -13.90 16.24 10.69
CA LEU A 385 -13.07 16.17 9.48
C LEU A 385 -13.92 16.25 8.21
N VAL A 386 -15.11 15.65 8.23
CA VAL A 386 -16.09 15.75 7.14
C VAL A 386 -16.58 17.18 6.97
N GLN A 387 -16.85 17.88 8.08
CA GLN A 387 -17.18 19.30 8.04
C GLN A 387 -16.04 20.13 7.43
N ALA A 388 -14.79 19.89 7.87
CA ALA A 388 -13.63 20.59 7.34
C ALA A 388 -13.41 20.35 5.83
N LYS A 389 -13.63 19.12 5.35
CA LYS A 389 -13.57 18.81 3.91
C LYS A 389 -14.51 19.70 3.10
N LYS A 390 -15.76 19.83 3.57
CA LYS A 390 -16.80 20.64 2.91
C LYS A 390 -16.49 22.14 3.00
N GLU A 391 -16.16 22.62 4.21
CA GLU A 391 -15.83 24.03 4.47
C GLU A 391 -14.67 24.51 3.61
N TYR A 392 -13.65 23.69 3.43
CA TYR A 392 -12.45 24.04 2.67
C TYR A 392 -12.45 23.54 1.22
N ASN A 393 -13.55 22.93 0.76
CA ASN A 393 -13.72 22.40 -0.60
C ASN A 393 -12.56 21.47 -1.04
N LEU A 394 -12.22 20.50 -0.18
CA LEU A 394 -11.06 19.62 -0.36
C LEU A 394 -11.42 18.35 -1.14
N ASN A 395 -10.67 18.07 -2.21
CA ASN A 395 -10.77 16.85 -3.00
C ASN A 395 -9.80 15.78 -2.47
N PHE A 396 -10.38 14.69 -1.98
CA PHE A 396 -9.70 13.47 -1.59
C PHE A 396 -10.70 12.34 -1.36
N ILE A 397 -10.18 11.12 -1.36
CA ILE A 397 -10.92 9.88 -1.13
C ILE A 397 -10.90 9.51 0.36
N TRP A 398 -12.06 9.17 0.93
CA TRP A 398 -12.14 8.59 2.27
C TRP A 398 -11.83 7.10 2.26
N SER A 399 -10.92 6.67 3.13
CA SER A 399 -10.64 5.25 3.39
C SER A 399 -10.66 4.97 4.89
N CYS A 400 -11.13 3.80 5.30
CA CYS A 400 -11.04 3.35 6.69
C CYS A 400 -9.92 2.32 6.87
N ASP A 401 -9.05 2.54 7.84
CA ASP A 401 -8.14 1.55 8.41
C ASP A 401 -8.62 1.21 9.83
N PRO A 402 -9.47 0.20 9.96
CA PRO A 402 -10.02 -0.21 11.25
C PRO A 402 -9.02 -1.05 12.06
N MET A 403 -7.78 -1.21 11.60
CA MET A 403 -6.81 -2.12 12.19
C MET A 403 -5.99 -1.41 13.25
N HIS A 404 -5.30 -0.34 12.84
CA HIS A 404 -4.28 0.29 13.68
C HIS A 404 -4.92 0.95 14.91
N GLY A 405 -6.10 1.54 14.78
CA GLY A 405 -6.83 2.22 15.84
C GLY A 405 -7.32 1.31 16.97
N ASN A 406 -7.46 0.00 16.70
CA ASN A 406 -8.07 -0.99 17.58
C ASN A 406 -7.08 -2.03 18.12
N THR A 407 -5.78 -1.72 18.12
CA THR A 407 -4.76 -2.62 18.67
C THR A 407 -4.69 -2.48 20.19
N PHE A 408 -4.70 -3.60 20.91
CA PHE A 408 -4.47 -3.67 22.36
C PHE A 408 -3.51 -4.82 22.69
N SER A 409 -3.16 -4.98 23.97
CA SER A 409 -2.30 -6.06 24.45
C SER A 409 -3.05 -6.91 25.47
N THR A 410 -2.93 -8.23 25.36
CA THR A 410 -3.49 -9.18 26.34
C THR A 410 -2.72 -9.11 27.67
N ASN A 411 -3.20 -9.84 28.68
CA ASN A 411 -2.51 -9.97 29.97
C ASN A 411 -1.10 -10.59 29.82
N GLU A 412 -0.87 -11.39 28.77
CA GLU A 412 0.44 -11.97 28.43
C GLU A 412 1.30 -11.05 27.54
N ASN A 413 0.91 -9.78 27.38
CA ASN A 413 1.57 -8.79 26.52
C ASN A 413 1.62 -9.15 25.02
N ILE A 414 0.74 -10.03 24.56
CA ILE A 414 0.59 -10.32 23.13
C ILE A 414 -0.27 -9.21 22.52
N LYS A 415 0.22 -8.58 21.44
CA LYS A 415 -0.58 -7.59 20.71
C LYS A 415 -1.65 -8.30 19.88
N THR A 416 -2.89 -7.89 20.04
CA THR A 416 -4.01 -8.43 19.27
C THR A 416 -5.01 -7.33 18.89
N ARG A 417 -6.03 -7.70 18.13
CA ARG A 417 -7.17 -6.87 17.71
C ARG A 417 -8.42 -7.74 17.76
N SER A 418 -9.58 -7.13 17.99
CA SER A 418 -10.86 -7.85 17.95
C SER A 418 -11.58 -7.62 16.63
N VAL A 419 -12.08 -8.69 16.00
CA VAL A 419 -12.96 -8.62 14.82
C VAL A 419 -14.18 -7.72 15.09
N LYS A 420 -14.73 -7.76 16.31
CA LYS A 420 -15.86 -6.91 16.73
C LYS A 420 -15.51 -5.43 16.64
N ASP A 421 -14.40 -5.03 17.24
CA ASP A 421 -13.93 -3.64 17.27
C ASP A 421 -13.64 -3.12 15.85
N ILE A 422 -13.07 -3.98 15.00
CA ILE A 422 -12.79 -3.70 13.60
C ILE A 422 -14.09 -3.42 12.82
N LEU A 423 -15.10 -4.28 12.96
CA LEU A 423 -16.41 -4.09 12.34
C LEU A 423 -17.14 -2.86 12.87
N GLU A 424 -17.00 -2.56 14.15
CA GLU A 424 -17.62 -1.39 14.77
C GLU A 424 -17.04 -0.08 14.22
N GLU A 425 -15.71 0.01 14.04
CA GLU A 425 -15.11 1.19 13.39
C GLU A 425 -15.55 1.33 11.93
N LEU A 426 -15.58 0.24 11.16
CA LEU A 426 -16.08 0.23 9.78
C LEU A 426 -17.54 0.69 9.70
N THR A 427 -18.38 0.19 10.60
CA THR A 427 -19.80 0.55 10.67
C THR A 427 -19.98 2.03 10.95
N LYS A 428 -19.30 2.56 11.96
CA LYS A 428 -19.34 3.99 12.30
C LYS A 428 -18.81 4.85 11.15
N PHE A 429 -17.71 4.45 10.51
CA PHE A 429 -17.15 5.14 9.36
C PHE A 429 -18.17 5.27 8.22
N ALA A 430 -18.78 4.17 7.80
CA ALA A 430 -19.75 4.16 6.72
C ALA A 430 -21.00 4.98 7.05
N THR A 431 -21.56 4.80 8.26
CA THR A 431 -22.75 5.54 8.70
C THR A 431 -22.50 7.05 8.73
N ILE A 432 -21.39 7.50 9.34
CA ILE A 432 -21.06 8.93 9.44
C ILE A 432 -20.89 9.56 8.06
N LEU A 433 -20.16 8.91 7.15
CA LEU A 433 -19.97 9.43 5.79
C LEU A 433 -21.29 9.44 5.01
N HIS A 434 -22.08 8.38 5.11
CA HIS A 434 -23.36 8.27 4.42
C HIS A 434 -24.35 9.37 4.87
N GLU A 435 -24.52 9.56 6.18
CA GLU A 435 -25.37 10.62 6.76
C GLU A 435 -24.93 12.01 6.31
N ASN A 436 -23.62 12.20 6.13
CA ASN A 436 -23.05 13.43 5.62
C ASN A 436 -23.02 13.52 4.10
N LYS A 437 -23.59 12.56 3.36
CA LYS A 437 -23.60 12.52 1.88
C LYS A 437 -22.20 12.51 1.26
N GLU A 438 -21.20 11.99 1.98
CA GLU A 438 -19.86 11.75 1.45
C GLU A 438 -19.76 10.37 0.80
N ASN A 439 -18.85 10.23 -0.17
CA ASN A 439 -18.54 8.95 -0.78
C ASN A 439 -17.61 8.13 0.12
N ILE A 440 -17.94 6.85 0.29
CA ILE A 440 -17.13 5.86 1.00
C ILE A 440 -16.22 5.21 -0.05
N GLY A 441 -14.95 5.60 -0.08
CA GLY A 441 -14.04 5.24 -1.15
C GLY A 441 -13.44 3.84 -1.05
N GLY A 442 -13.06 3.43 0.15
CA GLY A 442 -12.42 2.13 0.33
C GLY A 442 -12.08 1.76 1.77
N ILE A 443 -11.45 0.60 1.92
CA ILE A 443 -10.92 0.10 3.18
C ILE A 443 -9.47 -0.33 3.03
N HIS A 444 -8.75 -0.28 4.16
CA HIS A 444 -7.34 -0.59 4.27
C HIS A 444 -7.13 -1.61 5.41
N LEU A 445 -6.84 -2.87 5.05
CA LEU A 445 -6.75 -3.99 5.99
C LEU A 445 -5.33 -4.57 6.08
N GLU A 446 -4.97 -5.07 7.27
CA GLU A 446 -3.78 -5.90 7.47
C GLU A 446 -4.23 -7.35 7.62
N THR A 447 -3.82 -8.18 6.66
CA THR A 447 -4.38 -9.51 6.44
C THR A 447 -3.26 -10.52 6.14
N SER A 448 -3.41 -11.73 6.66
CA SER A 448 -2.64 -12.90 6.26
C SER A 448 -3.50 -13.77 5.35
N PRO A 449 -2.96 -14.31 4.26
CA PRO A 449 -3.70 -15.26 3.44
C PRO A 449 -3.82 -16.65 4.10
N ASN A 450 -3.14 -16.86 5.24
CA ASN A 450 -3.11 -18.10 5.99
C ASN A 450 -4.07 -18.05 7.18
N GLN A 451 -4.41 -19.21 7.73
CA GLN A 451 -5.19 -19.36 8.96
C GLN A 451 -4.34 -19.11 10.22
N VAL A 452 -3.91 -17.86 10.41
CA VAL A 452 -3.17 -17.41 11.61
C VAL A 452 -4.12 -17.12 12.79
N THR A 453 -3.58 -17.11 14.01
CA THR A 453 -4.34 -16.77 15.23
C THR A 453 -3.85 -15.46 15.84
N GLU A 454 -3.89 -14.38 15.06
CA GLU A 454 -3.32 -13.08 15.47
C GLU A 454 -4.38 -12.10 16.00
N CYS A 455 -5.61 -12.18 15.50
CA CYS A 455 -6.76 -11.37 15.93
C CYS A 455 -7.82 -12.24 16.60
N LEU A 456 -8.46 -11.73 17.64
CA LEU A 456 -9.57 -12.36 18.36
C LEU A 456 -10.89 -12.30 17.58
N GLY A 457 -11.75 -13.27 17.86
CA GLY A 457 -13.08 -13.40 17.26
C GLY A 457 -13.12 -14.42 16.11
N LEU A 458 -14.34 -14.82 15.74
CA LEU A 458 -14.58 -16.02 14.93
C LEU A 458 -13.93 -17.26 15.57
N GLU A 459 -14.33 -17.58 16.79
CA GLU A 459 -13.84 -18.74 17.58
C GLU A 459 -12.38 -18.66 18.04
N ILE A 460 -11.66 -17.56 17.78
CA ILE A 460 -10.31 -17.32 18.32
C ILE A 460 -10.41 -16.54 19.63
N GLU A 461 -9.96 -17.13 20.72
CA GLU A 461 -9.88 -16.52 22.05
C GLU A 461 -8.43 -16.20 22.43
N ASP A 462 -8.24 -15.50 23.57
CA ASP A 462 -6.92 -15.06 24.04
C ASP A 462 -5.91 -16.21 24.15
N GLN A 463 -6.35 -17.38 24.59
CA GLN A 463 -5.52 -18.58 24.76
C GLN A 463 -5.05 -19.19 23.44
N ASP A 464 -5.75 -18.90 22.33
CA ASP A 464 -5.46 -19.44 21.00
C ASP A 464 -4.42 -18.61 20.25
N LEU A 465 -4.09 -17.42 20.74
CA LEU A 465 -3.16 -16.52 20.06
C LEU A 465 -1.79 -17.16 19.86
N ASN A 466 -1.31 -17.96 20.82
CA ASN A 466 -0.01 -18.61 20.74
C ASN A 466 0.04 -19.81 19.76
N ILE A 467 -1.11 -20.26 19.23
CA ILE A 467 -1.18 -21.40 18.32
C ILE A 467 -0.48 -21.08 17.01
N CYS A 468 -0.74 -19.92 16.40
CA CYS A 468 -0.23 -19.55 15.08
C CYS A 468 -0.05 -18.03 14.94
N TYR A 469 0.69 -17.43 15.88
CA TYR A 469 1.13 -16.03 15.78
C TYR A 469 2.43 -15.93 14.97
N THR A 470 2.35 -15.41 13.74
CA THR A 470 3.51 -15.43 12.80
C THR A 470 3.97 -14.05 12.37
N SER A 471 3.15 -13.03 12.58
CA SER A 471 3.52 -11.64 12.33
C SER A 471 4.68 -11.21 13.23
N ALA A 472 5.72 -10.67 12.61
CA ALA A 472 6.83 -10.01 13.30
C ALA A 472 6.47 -8.60 13.82
N CYS A 473 5.23 -8.16 13.60
CA CYS A 473 4.86 -6.76 13.59
C CYS A 473 3.52 -6.54 14.30
N ASP A 474 2.44 -6.25 13.57
CA ASP A 474 1.09 -6.11 14.15
C ASP A 474 0.23 -7.33 13.77
N PRO A 475 -0.76 -7.69 14.59
CA PRO A 475 -1.63 -8.84 14.36
C PRO A 475 -2.50 -8.66 13.11
N ARG A 476 -2.53 -9.64 12.21
CA ARG A 476 -3.28 -9.61 10.95
C ARG A 476 -4.59 -10.39 11.08
N LEU A 477 -5.60 -9.98 10.32
CA LEU A 477 -6.76 -10.83 10.09
C LEU A 477 -6.33 -12.07 9.32
N ASN A 478 -6.76 -13.24 9.75
CA ASN A 478 -6.61 -14.43 8.90
C ASN A 478 -7.59 -14.41 7.72
N ILE A 479 -7.52 -15.39 6.83
CA ILE A 479 -8.36 -15.39 5.63
C ILE A 479 -9.86 -15.48 5.95
N SER A 480 -10.27 -16.32 6.91
CA SER A 480 -11.68 -16.44 7.32
C SER A 480 -12.23 -15.11 7.85
N GLN A 481 -11.48 -14.47 8.75
CA GLN A 481 -11.82 -13.16 9.31
C GLN A 481 -11.85 -12.07 8.23
N THR A 482 -10.90 -12.09 7.29
CA THR A 482 -10.82 -11.13 6.19
C THR A 482 -12.06 -11.19 5.28
N LEU A 483 -12.46 -12.39 4.84
CA LEU A 483 -13.63 -12.55 3.99
C LEU A 483 -14.92 -12.22 4.73
N TYR A 484 -15.03 -12.62 6.01
CA TYR A 484 -16.16 -12.26 6.85
C TYR A 484 -16.32 -10.75 6.99
N ILE A 485 -15.27 -10.03 7.39
CA ILE A 485 -15.32 -8.57 7.58
C ILE A 485 -15.65 -7.85 6.28
N THR A 486 -15.03 -8.27 5.18
CA THR A 486 -15.29 -7.71 3.85
C THR A 486 -16.76 -7.89 3.46
N TYR A 487 -17.31 -9.08 3.67
CA TYR A 487 -18.72 -9.38 3.37
C TYR A 487 -19.68 -8.57 4.24
N GLN A 488 -19.46 -8.53 5.56
CA GLN A 488 -20.31 -7.76 6.48
C GLN A 488 -20.29 -6.26 6.14
N PHE A 489 -19.11 -5.72 5.81
CA PHE A 489 -19.02 -4.32 5.41
C PHE A 489 -19.69 -4.05 4.05
N ALA A 490 -19.51 -4.93 3.07
CA ALA A 490 -20.19 -4.83 1.78
C ALA A 490 -21.72 -4.89 1.93
N LEU A 491 -22.24 -5.75 2.82
CA LEU A 491 -23.66 -5.84 3.15
C LEU A 491 -24.19 -4.54 3.75
N LEU A 492 -23.46 -3.95 4.71
CA LEU A 492 -23.81 -2.66 5.30
C LEU A 492 -23.87 -1.57 4.23
N LEU A 493 -22.84 -1.47 3.37
CA LEU A 493 -22.78 -0.48 2.31
C LEU A 493 -23.94 -0.64 1.31
N GLN A 494 -24.23 -1.87 0.90
CA GLN A 494 -25.37 -2.17 0.03
C GLN A 494 -26.69 -1.71 0.67
N SER A 495 -26.90 -1.99 1.96
CA SER A 495 -28.05 -1.51 2.71
C SER A 495 -28.14 0.02 2.68
N LEU A 496 -27.08 0.72 3.07
CA LEU A 496 -27.03 2.19 3.08
C LEU A 496 -27.31 2.79 1.69
N TYR A 497 -26.77 2.22 0.62
CA TYR A 497 -27.02 2.70 -0.74
C TYR A 497 -28.44 2.40 -1.23
N ASN A 498 -29.04 1.28 -0.82
CA ASN A 498 -30.41 0.94 -1.17
C ASN A 498 -31.45 1.79 -0.40
N LYS A 499 -31.15 2.23 0.83
CA LYS A 499 -32.02 3.16 1.58
C LYS A 499 -32.29 4.47 0.83
N LYS A 500 -31.32 4.93 0.04
CA LYS A 500 -31.48 6.09 -0.85
C LYS A 500 -32.61 5.90 -1.87
N ASN A 501 -32.99 4.66 -2.18
CA ASN A 501 -34.08 4.32 -3.10
C ASN A 501 -35.41 3.99 -2.41
N THR A 502 -35.46 3.77 -1.10
CA THR A 502 -36.69 3.26 -0.43
C THR A 502 -37.07 3.92 0.90
N GLY A 503 -36.25 4.79 1.50
CA GLY A 503 -36.62 5.47 2.75
C GLY A 503 -36.80 4.56 3.98
N TYR A 504 -36.27 3.34 3.96
CA TYR A 504 -36.45 2.36 5.02
C TYR A 504 -35.19 2.15 5.87
N THR A 505 -35.29 2.24 7.21
CA THR A 505 -34.26 1.88 8.18
C THR A 505 -34.48 0.46 8.70
N PRO A 506 -33.59 -0.53 8.48
CA PRO A 506 -33.61 -1.76 9.25
C PRO A 506 -33.09 -1.50 10.66
N GLU A 507 -33.80 -2.05 11.64
CA GLU A 507 -33.35 -2.26 13.00
C GLU A 507 -32.20 -3.29 12.97
N LEU A 508 -31.07 -2.95 13.62
CA LEU A 508 -30.02 -3.90 13.92
C LEU A 508 -30.40 -4.53 15.26
N ASP A 509 -30.74 -5.82 15.27
CA ASP A 509 -30.96 -6.56 16.50
C ASP A 509 -29.67 -6.57 17.34
N ASN A 510 -29.83 -6.27 18.63
CA ASN A 510 -28.79 -6.04 19.65
C ASN A 510 -27.84 -7.21 19.88
#